data_AF-A0A1Y2WC90-F1
#
_entry.id   AF-A0A1Y2WC90-F1
#
_cell.length_a   1.000
_cell.length_b   1.000
_cell.length_c   1.000
_cell.angle_alpha   90.00
_cell.angle_beta   90.00
_cell.angle_gamma   90.00
#
_symmetry.space_group_name_H-M   'P 1'
#
loop_
_entity.id
_entity.type
_entity.pdbx_description
1 polymer ?
#
loop_
_entity_poly.entity_id
_entity_poly.type
_entity_poly.pdbx_seq_one_letter_code
_entity_poly.pdbx_strand_id
1 'polypeptide(L)'
;MPLPFLGRLDIAEYFALVGSFFLVGFEALIRVLTLALPNPLINIFYRASRRLFNRLTTPAQKRAEQRRKSISESVRNASDFVDLCAMFGYTAEEHVLQTKDGYLLGIHRLAWRRGEEDTKVNDGPASIRKPVVYLHHGLLMNSEVWVCLTDAQRTLPFMLVEKGYDVWLGNNRGNKYSKKSINHPPTTTEFWNFSIDEFAFHDIPDSINYVLQTTRQPSLSYIGFSQGTAQAFASLAIHPKLNEQVNVFIALAPAMSPAGLNNGIVDALIKASPQVLFLLFGRRSILSSATMWQSILYPPIFIKLIDMGLSFLFGWKTANISVSQKLAAYPHLYSFTSTKSVVHWFQIIRNQSFQMYDDDVQTPLSVNTSSKYTKVAKYPTRNIKTPIVLVYGGSDSLVDINVMRKELPSRTVATEIPHYEHLDFLWARDVNEQVFQHVYDALDNFRTTDHSVEEFESYQRARTVSLGAYNSFKHTHRNSDAIESDSTSGLSNGINGKHENGEVLSQHKAREDPADTSELTSETTEPANAAKAQLNAHPIATIPENGTSPSPERPTSKGGFVQDGTGDVVDPLTPSPSAQGKKFRRRDSAASNLSFDSMKQGRGIRIGAAKPTTGSSSDEGRRYSRFGDQ
;
A
#
# COMPACT_ATOMS: atom_id res chain seq x y z
N MET A 1 -17.48 -32.40 35.47
CA MET A 1 -17.07 -31.18 34.74
C MET A 1 -16.08 -31.57 33.66
N PRO A 2 -16.38 -31.37 32.36
CA PRO A 2 -15.33 -31.22 31.36
C PRO A 2 -14.66 -29.85 31.55
N LEU A 3 -13.34 -29.77 31.42
CA LEU A 3 -12.63 -28.50 31.31
C LEU A 3 -12.89 -27.90 29.92
N PRO A 4 -12.90 -26.57 29.74
CA PRO A 4 -13.06 -25.93 28.42
C PRO A 4 -11.88 -26.18 27.46
N PHE A 5 -10.90 -26.99 27.87
CA PHE A 5 -9.70 -27.39 27.14
C PHE A 5 -9.67 -28.90 26.84
N LEU A 6 -10.84 -29.54 26.63
CA LEU A 6 -10.91 -30.97 26.27
C LEU A 6 -11.94 -31.20 25.15
N GLY A 7 -11.45 -31.44 23.94
CA GLY A 7 -12.24 -31.93 22.80
C GLY A 7 -12.13 -31.18 21.46
N ARG A 8 -11.24 -30.19 21.31
CA ARG A 8 -11.07 -29.43 20.03
C ARG A 8 -9.64 -29.37 19.47
N LEU A 9 -8.65 -29.75 20.25
CA LEU A 9 -7.23 -29.68 19.93
C LEU A 9 -6.59 -31.04 20.26
N ASP A 10 -5.52 -31.39 19.54
CA ASP A 10 -4.67 -32.54 19.89
C ASP A 10 -3.78 -32.24 21.11
N ILE A 11 -3.20 -33.28 21.72
CA ILE A 11 -2.30 -33.15 22.89
C ILE A 11 -1.12 -32.21 22.59
N ALA A 12 -0.53 -32.32 21.39
CA ALA A 12 0.54 -31.42 20.94
C ALA A 12 0.07 -29.96 20.79
N GLU A 13 -1.18 -29.76 20.34
CA GLU A 13 -1.78 -28.44 20.19
C GLU A 13 -2.14 -27.81 21.54
N TYR A 14 -2.49 -28.59 22.57
CA TYR A 14 -2.61 -28.06 23.94
C TYR A 14 -1.26 -27.62 24.50
N PHE A 15 -0.16 -28.36 24.25
CA PHE A 15 1.18 -27.88 24.63
C PHE A 15 1.57 -26.60 23.87
N ALA A 16 1.24 -26.50 22.58
CA ALA A 16 1.42 -25.27 21.81
C ALA A 16 0.60 -24.10 22.36
N LEU A 17 -0.67 -24.34 22.72
CA LEU A 17 -1.57 -23.33 23.29
C LEU A 17 -1.06 -22.85 24.67
N VAL A 18 -0.63 -23.76 25.55
CA VAL A 18 -0.02 -23.41 26.84
C VAL A 18 1.28 -22.63 26.63
N GLY A 19 2.11 -23.02 25.65
CA GLY A 19 3.28 -22.24 25.25
C GLY A 19 2.93 -20.82 24.77
N SER A 20 1.82 -20.66 24.05
CA SER A 20 1.33 -19.33 23.64
C SER A 20 0.90 -18.46 24.82
N PHE A 21 0.29 -19.03 25.87
CA PHE A 21 -0.02 -18.31 27.10
C PHE A 21 1.26 -17.81 27.81
N PHE A 22 2.34 -18.59 27.82
CA PHE A 22 3.63 -18.12 28.36
C PHE A 22 4.25 -17.01 27.49
N LEU A 23 4.24 -17.16 26.16
CA LEU A 23 4.76 -16.13 25.23
C LEU A 23 3.98 -14.81 25.33
N VAL A 24 2.67 -14.86 25.53
CA VAL A 24 1.82 -13.67 25.63
C VAL A 24 1.81 -13.07 27.03
N GLY A 25 1.90 -13.89 28.10
CA GLY A 25 2.20 -13.38 29.44
C GLY A 25 3.56 -12.66 29.49
N PHE A 26 4.54 -13.14 28.72
CA PHE A 26 5.82 -12.47 28.51
C PHE A 26 5.67 -11.17 27.68
N GLU A 27 4.86 -11.12 26.62
CA GLU A 27 4.52 -9.87 25.91
C GLU A 27 3.92 -8.83 26.86
N ALA A 28 2.93 -9.23 27.68
CA ALA A 28 2.29 -8.34 28.63
C ALA A 28 3.28 -7.81 29.70
N LEU A 29 4.18 -8.67 30.19
CA LEU A 29 5.26 -8.27 31.10
C LEU A 29 6.22 -7.29 30.42
N ILE A 30 6.67 -7.57 29.19
CA ILE A 30 7.49 -6.66 28.39
C ILE A 30 6.78 -5.32 28.20
N ARG A 31 5.48 -5.33 27.84
CA ARG A 31 4.66 -4.14 27.63
C ARG A 31 4.56 -3.26 28.88
N VAL A 32 4.42 -3.85 30.06
CA VAL A 32 4.45 -3.12 31.35
C VAL A 32 5.84 -2.56 31.63
N LEU A 33 6.89 -3.37 31.50
CA LEU A 33 8.28 -2.94 31.69
C LEU A 33 8.70 -1.81 30.73
N THR A 34 8.12 -1.79 29.53
CA THR A 34 8.53 -0.86 28.45
C THR A 34 7.80 0.46 28.47
N LEU A 35 6.54 0.49 28.90
CA LEU A 35 5.86 1.74 29.26
C LEU A 35 6.55 2.46 30.43
N ALA A 36 7.30 1.73 31.25
CA ALA A 36 8.07 2.24 32.38
C ALA A 36 9.56 2.53 32.05
N LEU A 37 10.05 2.29 30.84
CA LEU A 37 11.49 2.26 30.53
C LEU A 37 12.06 3.66 30.17
N PRO A 38 12.96 4.27 30.96
CA PRO A 38 13.51 5.57 30.64
C PRO A 38 14.48 5.54 29.44
N ASN A 39 14.56 6.64 28.69
CA ASN A 39 15.48 6.79 27.53
C ASN A 39 16.94 6.35 27.79
N PRO A 40 17.56 6.56 28.97
CA PRO A 40 18.86 5.97 29.30
C PRO A 40 18.92 4.44 29.22
N LEU A 41 17.87 3.72 29.64
CA LEU A 41 17.82 2.26 29.56
C LEU A 41 17.65 1.78 28.11
N ILE A 42 16.80 2.44 27.31
CA ILE A 42 16.67 2.18 25.86
C ILE A 42 18.06 2.25 25.19
N ASN A 43 18.82 3.31 25.50
CA ASN A 43 20.19 3.49 25.02
C ASN A 43 21.17 2.40 25.51
N ILE A 44 21.00 1.87 26.72
CA ILE A 44 21.82 0.76 27.23
C ILE A 44 21.52 -0.54 26.47
N PHE A 45 20.25 -0.90 26.28
CA PHE A 45 19.87 -2.10 25.52
C PHE A 45 20.25 -1.99 24.03
N TYR A 46 20.11 -0.82 23.42
CA TYR A 46 20.59 -0.57 22.05
C TYR A 46 22.12 -0.73 21.93
N ARG A 47 22.90 -0.21 22.91
CA ARG A 47 24.36 -0.41 22.96
C ARG A 47 24.71 -1.88 23.19
N ALA A 48 23.95 -2.61 23.99
CA ALA A 48 24.16 -4.04 24.25
C ALA A 48 23.87 -4.90 23.01
N SER A 49 22.73 -4.68 22.35
CA SER A 49 22.35 -5.40 21.13
C SER A 49 23.32 -5.10 19.97
N ARG A 50 23.77 -3.86 19.82
CA ARG A 50 24.83 -3.48 18.85
C ARG A 50 26.19 -4.15 19.17
N ARG A 51 26.57 -4.29 20.44
CA ARG A 51 27.78 -5.05 20.84
C ARG A 51 27.65 -6.54 20.48
N LEU A 52 26.49 -7.14 20.76
CA LEU A 52 26.19 -8.54 20.42
C LEU A 52 26.28 -8.78 18.90
N PHE A 53 25.63 -7.92 18.09
CA PHE A 53 25.74 -7.96 16.64
C PHE A 53 27.20 -7.86 16.17
N ASN A 54 27.97 -6.91 16.70
CA ASN A 54 29.37 -6.71 16.35
C ASN A 54 30.26 -7.92 16.69
N ARG A 55 29.92 -8.70 17.72
CA ARG A 55 30.62 -9.95 18.09
C ARG A 55 30.29 -11.13 17.16
N LEU A 56 29.06 -11.18 16.63
CA LEU A 56 28.55 -12.31 15.83
C LEU A 56 28.63 -12.11 14.30
N THR A 57 28.97 -10.91 13.83
CA THR A 57 28.89 -10.53 12.41
C THR A 57 30.26 -10.51 11.72
N THR A 58 30.35 -11.09 10.52
CA THR A 58 31.62 -11.25 9.79
C THR A 58 32.17 -9.93 9.22
N PRO A 59 33.47 -9.83 8.91
CA PRO A 59 34.04 -8.63 8.28
C PRO A 59 33.42 -8.28 6.93
N ALA A 60 33.01 -9.27 6.14
CA ALA A 60 32.35 -9.07 4.85
C ALA A 60 30.97 -8.42 5.01
N GLN A 61 30.16 -8.91 5.95
CA GLN A 61 28.85 -8.35 6.28
C GLN A 61 28.95 -6.89 6.73
N LYS A 62 29.93 -6.56 7.59
CA LYS A 62 30.21 -5.18 8.04
C LYS A 62 30.57 -4.22 6.89
N ARG A 63 31.35 -4.67 5.90
CA ARG A 63 31.71 -3.87 4.71
C ARG A 63 30.50 -3.63 3.79
N ALA A 64 29.62 -4.63 3.64
CA ALA A 64 28.38 -4.50 2.86
C ALA A 64 27.41 -3.49 3.50
N GLU A 65 27.24 -3.56 4.83
CA GLU A 65 26.44 -2.61 5.63
C GLU A 65 26.96 -1.17 5.47
N GLN A 66 28.28 -0.96 5.50
CA GLN A 66 28.90 0.36 5.35
C GLN A 66 28.69 0.99 3.96
N ARG A 67 28.72 0.21 2.86
CA ARG A 67 28.70 0.74 1.49
C ARG A 67 27.34 1.30 1.01
N ARG A 68 26.23 1.05 1.71
CA ARG A 68 24.87 1.50 1.30
C ARG A 68 24.12 2.30 2.37
N LYS A 69 24.86 2.88 3.33
CA LYS A 69 24.29 3.52 4.52
C LYS A 69 23.31 4.66 4.24
N SER A 70 23.71 5.69 3.48
CA SER A 70 23.01 6.98 3.41
C SER A 70 21.48 6.87 3.21
N ILE A 71 21.02 6.44 2.02
CA ILE A 71 19.57 6.36 1.71
C ILE A 71 18.86 5.38 2.64
N SER A 72 19.45 4.21 2.91
CA SER A 72 18.85 3.19 3.78
C SER A 72 18.64 3.68 5.22
N GLU A 73 19.52 4.57 5.72
CA GLU A 73 19.38 5.18 7.04
C GLU A 73 18.45 6.39 7.03
N SER A 74 18.43 7.20 5.97
CA SER A 74 17.48 8.31 5.83
C SER A 74 16.04 7.79 5.79
N VAL A 75 15.74 6.80 4.94
CA VAL A 75 14.40 6.15 4.89
C VAL A 75 14.00 5.62 6.26
N ARG A 76 14.87 4.83 6.91
CA ARG A 76 14.65 4.26 8.25
C ARG A 76 14.41 5.30 9.36
N ASN A 77 14.93 6.52 9.19
CA ASN A 77 14.85 7.59 10.19
C ASN A 77 13.72 8.59 9.91
N ALA A 78 13.01 8.50 8.77
CA ALA A 78 11.87 9.35 8.46
C ALA A 78 10.77 9.19 9.51
N SER A 79 10.15 10.29 9.92
CA SER A 79 9.17 10.26 11.00
C SER A 79 7.77 9.86 10.52
N ASP A 80 7.42 10.17 9.27
CA ASP A 80 6.11 9.93 8.66
C ASP A 80 6.16 9.78 7.12
N PHE A 81 4.98 9.72 6.51
CA PHE A 81 4.78 9.62 5.06
C PHE A 81 5.28 10.85 4.30
N VAL A 82 5.14 12.06 4.87
CA VAL A 82 5.53 13.31 4.22
C VAL A 82 7.05 13.41 4.16
N ASP A 83 7.76 13.06 5.23
CA ASP A 83 9.23 12.90 5.24
C ASP A 83 9.68 11.90 4.16
N LEU A 84 9.03 10.74 4.06
CA LEU A 84 9.35 9.70 3.08
C LEU A 84 9.21 10.19 1.64
N CYS A 85 8.18 10.98 1.33
CA CYS A 85 8.00 11.56 0.00
C CYS A 85 8.96 12.72 -0.29
N ALA A 86 9.19 13.61 0.69
CA ALA A 86 10.06 14.76 0.56
C ALA A 86 11.53 14.38 0.28
N MET A 87 12.03 13.27 0.84
CA MET A 87 13.37 12.75 0.54
C MET A 87 13.59 12.36 -0.93
N PHE A 88 12.51 12.02 -1.66
CA PHE A 88 12.55 11.74 -3.10
C PHE A 88 12.05 12.93 -3.95
N GLY A 89 11.88 14.09 -3.33
CA GLY A 89 11.48 15.35 -3.95
C GLY A 89 9.98 15.51 -4.22
N TYR A 90 9.12 14.61 -3.72
CA TYR A 90 7.67 14.71 -3.94
C TYR A 90 6.98 15.41 -2.76
N THR A 91 6.18 16.44 -3.05
CA THR A 91 5.27 17.06 -2.08
C THR A 91 4.03 16.19 -1.88
N ALA A 92 3.69 15.89 -0.63
CA ALA A 92 2.49 15.15 -0.25
C ALA A 92 1.48 16.07 0.47
N GLU A 93 0.19 15.85 0.24
CA GLU A 93 -0.89 16.44 1.06
C GLU A 93 -1.39 15.42 2.09
N GLU A 94 -1.68 15.89 3.31
CA GLU A 94 -2.42 15.13 4.32
C GLU A 94 -3.90 15.56 4.33
N HIS A 95 -4.80 14.59 4.32
CA HIS A 95 -6.24 14.80 4.36
C HIS A 95 -6.87 14.05 5.53
N VAL A 96 -7.71 14.72 6.31
CA VAL A 96 -8.51 14.09 7.36
C VAL A 96 -9.97 14.01 6.91
N LEU A 97 -10.50 12.79 6.85
CA LEU A 97 -11.91 12.52 6.60
C LEU A 97 -12.58 11.88 7.81
N GLN A 98 -13.89 12.03 7.94
CA GLN A 98 -14.70 11.40 8.98
C GLN A 98 -15.55 10.27 8.39
N THR A 99 -15.50 9.08 8.99
CA THR A 99 -16.39 7.97 8.65
C THR A 99 -17.80 8.19 9.22
N LYS A 100 -18.81 7.52 8.66
CA LYS A 100 -20.21 7.59 9.16
C LYS A 100 -20.34 7.23 10.64
N ASP A 101 -19.53 6.31 11.14
CA ASP A 101 -19.48 5.88 12.54
C ASP A 101 -18.49 6.68 13.42
N GLY A 102 -17.91 7.75 12.88
CA GLY A 102 -17.21 8.78 13.64
C GLY A 102 -15.73 8.50 13.92
N TYR A 103 -15.05 7.66 13.15
CA TYR A 103 -13.58 7.61 13.12
C TYR A 103 -13.04 8.71 12.21
N LEU A 104 -11.85 9.24 12.54
CA LEU A 104 -11.14 10.21 11.71
C LEU A 104 -9.94 9.51 11.08
N LEU A 105 -9.94 9.41 9.74
CA LEU A 105 -8.90 8.75 8.98
C LEU A 105 -7.95 9.79 8.36
N GLY A 106 -6.65 9.60 8.55
CA GLY A 106 -5.61 10.41 7.92
C GLY A 106 -5.12 9.73 6.64
N ILE A 107 -5.58 10.20 5.48
CA ILE A 107 -5.18 9.68 4.17
C ILE A 107 -4.22 10.67 3.48
N HIS A 108 -3.36 10.15 2.61
CA HIS A 108 -2.34 10.96 1.93
C HIS A 108 -2.62 11.09 0.45
N ARG A 109 -2.10 12.15 -0.17
CA ARG A 109 -2.19 12.40 -1.62
C ARG A 109 -0.84 12.82 -2.19
N LEU A 110 -0.55 12.36 -3.40
CA LEU A 110 0.53 12.82 -4.26
C LEU A 110 -0.07 13.26 -5.59
N ALA A 111 -0.22 14.58 -5.77
CA ALA A 111 -0.90 15.16 -6.93
C ALA A 111 0.06 15.63 -8.05
N TRP A 112 1.32 15.88 -7.70
CA TRP A 112 2.29 16.61 -8.54
C TRP A 112 3.53 15.79 -8.85
N ARG A 113 4.01 15.85 -10.09
CA ARG A 113 5.41 15.49 -10.38
C ARG A 113 6.33 16.51 -9.71
N ARG A 114 7.60 16.15 -9.53
CA ARG A 114 8.64 17.08 -9.07
C ARG A 114 8.70 18.32 -9.96
N GLY A 115 8.48 19.50 -9.39
CA GLY A 115 8.43 20.77 -10.12
C GLY A 115 7.07 21.15 -10.72
N GLU A 116 6.01 20.39 -10.45
CA GLU A 116 4.62 20.75 -10.81
C GLU A 116 3.83 21.37 -9.63
N GLU A 117 4.44 21.58 -8.46
CA GLU A 117 3.74 21.83 -7.19
C GLU A 117 2.84 23.08 -7.19
N ASP A 118 3.21 24.13 -7.93
CA ASP A 118 2.40 25.35 -8.09
C ASP A 118 1.13 25.17 -8.96
N THR A 119 0.94 23.99 -9.58
CA THR A 119 -0.20 23.73 -10.47
C THR A 119 -1.42 23.20 -9.73
N LYS A 120 -2.63 23.68 -10.07
CA LYS A 120 -3.86 23.09 -9.54
C LYS A 120 -4.14 21.75 -10.21
N VAL A 121 -4.27 20.69 -9.40
CA VAL A 121 -4.62 19.33 -9.86
C VAL A 121 -5.99 18.93 -9.31
N ASN A 122 -6.92 18.67 -10.21
CA ASN A 122 -8.34 18.34 -9.96
C ASN A 122 -9.19 19.40 -9.19
N ASP A 123 -8.58 20.48 -8.67
CA ASP A 123 -9.27 21.60 -8.01
C ASP A 123 -9.85 22.65 -8.98
N GLY A 124 -11.16 22.56 -9.25
CA GLY A 124 -11.93 23.56 -10.01
C GLY A 124 -11.74 23.53 -11.54
N PRO A 125 -12.44 24.37 -12.30
CA PRO A 125 -12.52 24.23 -13.78
C PRO A 125 -11.18 24.41 -14.50
N ALA A 126 -10.26 25.22 -13.97
CA ALA A 126 -8.96 25.51 -14.57
C ALA A 126 -7.81 24.59 -14.10
N SER A 127 -8.09 23.55 -13.31
CA SER A 127 -7.07 22.59 -12.88
C SER A 127 -6.68 21.61 -13.99
N ILE A 128 -5.44 21.12 -13.93
CA ILE A 128 -5.02 19.92 -14.63
C ILE A 128 -5.89 18.75 -14.15
N ARG A 129 -6.56 18.07 -15.09
CA ARG A 129 -7.39 16.90 -14.80
C ARG A 129 -6.53 15.64 -14.92
N LYS A 130 -6.26 15.01 -13.78
CA LYS A 130 -5.48 13.76 -13.67
C LYS A 130 -6.42 12.63 -13.22
N PRO A 131 -6.38 11.44 -13.86
CA PRO A 131 -7.15 10.28 -13.40
C PRO A 131 -6.69 9.84 -12.00
N VAL A 132 -7.64 9.45 -11.16
CA VAL A 132 -7.38 9.18 -9.73
C VAL A 132 -7.12 7.69 -9.48
N VAL A 133 -6.09 7.40 -8.69
CA VAL A 133 -5.77 6.03 -8.23
C VAL A 133 -5.68 6.00 -6.71
N TYR A 134 -6.39 5.08 -6.07
CA TYR A 134 -6.45 4.92 -4.62
C TYR A 134 -5.74 3.62 -4.20
N LEU A 135 -4.68 3.74 -3.41
CA LEU A 135 -3.85 2.63 -2.92
C LEU A 135 -4.21 2.31 -1.46
N HIS A 136 -4.36 1.03 -1.13
CA HIS A 136 -4.78 0.61 0.22
C HIS A 136 -3.95 -0.56 0.78
N HIS A 137 -3.48 -0.40 2.02
CA HIS A 137 -2.43 -1.23 2.63
C HIS A 137 -2.94 -2.55 3.22
N GLY A 138 -1.99 -3.42 3.60
CA GLY A 138 -2.25 -4.75 4.18
C GLY A 138 -2.63 -4.75 5.67
N LEU A 139 -2.77 -5.97 6.22
CA LEU A 139 -3.02 -6.19 7.65
C LEU A 139 -1.83 -5.67 8.46
N LEU A 140 -2.11 -4.94 9.56
CA LEU A 140 -1.08 -4.35 10.44
C LEU A 140 -0.16 -3.35 9.72
N MET A 141 -0.62 -2.66 8.69
CA MET A 141 0.18 -1.69 7.92
C MET A 141 -0.38 -0.25 8.02
N ASN A 142 0.30 0.67 7.33
CA ASN A 142 -0.16 2.04 7.06
C ASN A 142 0.33 2.45 5.66
N SER A 143 0.00 3.66 5.19
CA SER A 143 0.35 4.17 3.84
C SER A 143 1.86 4.23 3.52
N GLU A 144 2.75 4.29 4.52
CA GLU A 144 4.21 4.36 4.33
C GLU A 144 4.79 3.14 3.60
N VAL A 145 4.15 1.97 3.70
CA VAL A 145 4.66 0.73 3.09
C VAL A 145 4.79 0.81 1.57
N TRP A 146 4.01 1.71 0.95
CA TRP A 146 4.04 2.00 -0.48
C TRP A 146 5.20 2.92 -0.91
N VAL A 147 5.87 3.62 0.01
CA VAL A 147 6.88 4.66 -0.30
C VAL A 147 8.21 4.49 0.45
N CYS A 148 8.32 3.61 1.44
CA CYS A 148 9.55 3.36 2.21
C CYS A 148 10.63 2.54 1.46
N LEU A 149 10.75 2.74 0.14
CA LEU A 149 11.77 2.10 -0.69
C LEU A 149 13.08 2.88 -0.71
N THR A 150 14.20 2.19 -0.95
CA THR A 150 15.51 2.84 -1.13
C THR A 150 15.73 3.39 -2.54
N ASP A 151 14.69 3.46 -3.37
CA ASP A 151 14.74 3.83 -4.78
C ASP A 151 13.35 4.29 -5.28
N ALA A 152 13.29 5.51 -5.81
CA ALA A 152 12.05 6.08 -6.34
C ALA A 152 11.52 5.36 -7.58
N GLN A 153 12.37 4.76 -8.42
CA GLN A 153 11.94 4.05 -9.63
C GLN A 153 11.23 2.73 -9.31
N ARG A 154 11.50 2.16 -8.13
CA ARG A 154 10.80 0.98 -7.60
C ARG A 154 9.56 1.33 -6.76
N THR A 155 9.15 2.60 -6.72
CA THR A 155 8.07 3.07 -5.85
C THR A 155 6.79 3.31 -6.66
N LEU A 156 5.80 2.43 -6.54
CA LEU A 156 4.59 2.48 -7.38
C LEU A 156 3.83 3.82 -7.33
N PRO A 157 3.57 4.44 -6.15
CA PRO A 157 2.92 5.76 -6.09
C PRO A 157 3.65 6.82 -6.92
N PHE A 158 4.98 6.87 -6.79
CA PHE A 158 5.83 7.83 -7.49
C PHE A 158 5.78 7.62 -9.01
N MET A 159 5.84 6.37 -9.48
CA MET A 159 5.78 6.10 -10.92
C MET A 159 4.38 6.33 -11.52
N LEU A 160 3.31 6.19 -10.73
CA LEU A 160 1.96 6.60 -11.14
C LEU A 160 1.84 8.13 -11.25
N VAL A 161 2.39 8.88 -10.31
CA VAL A 161 2.46 10.35 -10.38
C VAL A 161 3.23 10.82 -11.63
N GLU A 162 4.38 10.22 -11.92
CA GLU A 162 5.16 10.53 -13.12
C GLU A 162 4.40 10.17 -14.42
N LYS A 163 3.58 9.11 -14.42
CA LYS A 163 2.66 8.78 -15.52
C LYS A 163 1.41 9.68 -15.58
N GLY A 164 1.26 10.64 -14.67
CA GLY A 164 0.22 11.68 -14.72
C GLY A 164 -1.06 11.36 -13.95
N TYR A 165 -1.04 10.39 -13.04
CA TYR A 165 -2.16 10.08 -12.14
C TYR A 165 -2.17 11.00 -10.90
N ASP A 166 -3.35 11.17 -10.29
CA ASP A 166 -3.57 11.78 -8.97
C ASP A 166 -3.69 10.66 -7.93
N VAL A 167 -2.66 10.48 -7.10
CA VAL A 167 -2.47 9.25 -6.32
C VAL A 167 -2.81 9.46 -4.86
N TRP A 168 -3.78 8.70 -4.37
CA TRP A 168 -4.27 8.74 -2.99
C TRP A 168 -3.91 7.45 -2.24
N LEU A 169 -3.59 7.54 -0.95
CA LEU A 169 -3.17 6.41 -0.14
C LEU A 169 -3.95 6.37 1.18
N GLY A 170 -4.78 5.34 1.34
CA GLY A 170 -5.67 5.17 2.49
C GLY A 170 -4.99 4.63 3.75
N ASN A 171 -5.65 4.81 4.89
CA ASN A 171 -5.21 4.32 6.21
C ASN A 171 -6.39 3.84 7.07
N ASN A 172 -6.41 2.56 7.42
CA ASN A 172 -7.41 1.96 8.32
C ASN A 172 -7.48 2.66 9.69
N ARG A 173 -8.69 2.80 10.23
CA ARG A 173 -8.96 3.17 11.63
C ARG A 173 -8.02 2.48 12.63
N GLY A 174 -7.56 3.24 13.61
CA GLY A 174 -6.68 2.76 14.69
C GLY A 174 -5.20 2.62 14.34
N ASN A 175 -4.80 2.69 13.05
CA ASN A 175 -3.39 2.67 12.63
C ASN A 175 -2.66 3.99 13.00
N LYS A 176 -1.38 4.14 12.61
CA LYS A 176 -0.55 5.33 12.91
C LYS A 176 -1.24 6.68 12.62
N TYR A 177 -1.95 6.80 11.50
CA TYR A 177 -2.55 8.06 11.03
C TYR A 177 -4.02 8.20 11.43
N SER A 178 -4.75 7.10 11.53
CA SER A 178 -6.21 7.09 11.74
C SER A 178 -6.62 6.76 13.20
N LYS A 179 -5.82 7.20 14.18
CA LYS A 179 -5.96 6.84 15.61
C LYS A 179 -6.86 7.79 16.42
N LYS A 180 -7.98 8.26 15.83
CA LYS A 180 -8.90 9.20 16.49
C LYS A 180 -10.36 8.91 16.11
N SER A 181 -11.28 9.17 17.03
CA SER A 181 -12.73 9.13 16.82
C SER A 181 -13.38 10.26 17.62
N ILE A 182 -14.56 10.70 17.19
CA ILE A 182 -15.41 11.64 17.94
C ILE A 182 -16.23 10.96 19.04
N ASN A 183 -16.43 9.63 18.95
CA ASN A 183 -17.31 8.87 19.85
C ASN A 183 -16.56 8.26 21.03
N HIS A 184 -15.37 7.70 20.78
CA HIS A 184 -14.58 6.98 21.80
C HIS A 184 -13.09 7.34 21.69
N PRO A 185 -12.38 7.62 22.81
CA PRO A 185 -10.94 7.84 22.76
C PRO A 185 -10.19 6.50 22.62
N PRO A 186 -8.99 6.47 22.00
CA PRO A 186 -8.18 5.24 21.87
C PRO A 186 -7.76 4.57 23.20
N THR A 187 -8.04 5.22 24.33
CA THR A 187 -7.82 4.77 25.69
C THR A 187 -8.84 3.75 26.21
N THR A 188 -9.99 3.56 25.55
CA THR A 188 -11.00 2.56 25.94
C THR A 188 -11.01 1.31 25.04
N THR A 189 -11.98 0.40 25.22
CA THR A 189 -12.17 -0.82 24.42
C THR A 189 -13.01 -0.59 23.17
N GLU A 190 -13.93 0.37 23.21
CA GLU A 190 -14.97 0.58 22.20
C GLU A 190 -14.36 1.14 20.91
N PHE A 191 -13.34 1.99 21.05
CA PHE A 191 -12.49 2.46 19.93
C PHE A 191 -11.78 1.31 19.17
N TRP A 192 -11.63 0.13 19.77
CA TRP A 192 -11.00 -1.03 19.14
C TRP A 192 -12.01 -2.14 18.80
N ASN A 193 -13.32 -1.90 18.95
CA ASN A 193 -14.37 -2.84 18.54
C ASN A 193 -14.66 -2.70 17.04
N PHE A 194 -13.66 -2.99 16.20
CA PHE A 194 -13.77 -2.97 14.74
C PHE A 194 -13.01 -4.13 14.10
N SER A 195 -13.38 -4.50 12.89
CA SER A 195 -12.89 -5.66 12.13
C SER A 195 -12.89 -5.37 10.63
N ILE A 196 -12.87 -6.39 9.77
CA ILE A 196 -13.02 -6.24 8.31
C ILE A 196 -14.38 -5.63 7.94
N ASP A 197 -15.44 -5.91 8.71
CA ASP A 197 -16.79 -5.41 8.46
C ASP A 197 -16.86 -3.89 8.52
N GLU A 198 -16.34 -3.31 9.60
CA GLU A 198 -16.32 -1.87 9.81
C GLU A 198 -15.39 -1.17 8.81
N PHE A 199 -14.33 -1.83 8.33
CA PHE A 199 -13.53 -1.31 7.20
C PHE A 199 -14.34 -1.27 5.89
N ALA A 200 -15.18 -2.28 5.65
CA ALA A 200 -15.96 -2.43 4.42
C ALA A 200 -17.22 -1.55 4.39
N PHE A 201 -17.89 -1.37 5.52
CA PHE A 201 -19.07 -0.50 5.66
C PHE A 201 -18.73 0.99 5.70
N HIS A 202 -17.53 1.35 6.17
CA HIS A 202 -17.17 2.72 6.51
C HIS A 202 -15.83 3.16 5.90
N ASP A 203 -14.69 2.58 6.29
CA ASP A 203 -13.37 3.14 5.90
C ASP A 203 -13.18 3.22 4.38
N ILE A 204 -13.48 2.16 3.62
CA ILE A 204 -13.32 2.19 2.16
C ILE A 204 -14.39 3.06 1.47
N PRO A 205 -15.70 2.91 1.72
CA PRO A 205 -16.71 3.73 1.03
C PRO A 205 -16.60 5.22 1.37
N ASP A 206 -16.30 5.58 2.62
CA ASP A 206 -16.19 6.99 3.03
C ASP A 206 -14.91 7.62 2.52
N SER A 207 -13.79 6.87 2.46
CA SER A 207 -12.55 7.36 1.84
C SER A 207 -12.71 7.59 0.33
N ILE A 208 -13.28 6.63 -0.40
CA ILE A 208 -13.52 6.76 -1.85
C ILE A 208 -14.48 7.93 -2.12
N ASN A 209 -15.56 8.07 -1.34
CA ASN A 209 -16.47 9.20 -1.45
C ASN A 209 -15.77 10.54 -1.16
N TYR A 210 -14.92 10.63 -0.13
CA TYR A 210 -14.13 11.84 0.16
C TYR A 210 -13.23 12.22 -1.02
N VAL A 211 -12.47 11.25 -1.56
CA VAL A 211 -11.56 11.46 -2.69
C VAL A 211 -12.30 11.96 -3.94
N LEU A 212 -13.44 11.36 -4.29
CA LEU A 212 -14.25 11.79 -5.45
C LEU A 212 -14.91 13.16 -5.21
N GLN A 213 -15.35 13.47 -3.99
CA GLN A 213 -15.87 14.79 -3.65
C GLN A 213 -14.79 15.89 -3.70
N THR A 214 -13.56 15.59 -3.29
CA THR A 214 -12.43 16.54 -3.32
C THR A 214 -11.92 16.76 -4.75
N THR A 215 -11.69 15.68 -5.51
CA THR A 215 -11.14 15.75 -6.87
C THR A 215 -12.17 16.10 -7.96
N ARG A 216 -13.47 15.99 -7.65
CA ARG A 216 -14.58 16.14 -8.60
C ARG A 216 -14.54 15.16 -9.78
N GLN A 217 -13.77 14.07 -9.66
CA GLN A 217 -13.80 12.96 -10.62
C GLN A 217 -15.04 12.09 -10.38
N PRO A 218 -15.63 11.47 -11.42
CA PRO A 218 -16.82 10.63 -11.27
C PRO A 218 -16.47 9.27 -10.61
N SER A 219 -15.27 8.77 -10.89
CA SER A 219 -14.77 7.45 -10.49
C SER A 219 -13.25 7.46 -10.29
N LEU A 220 -12.72 6.40 -9.70
CA LEU A 220 -11.28 6.19 -9.51
C LEU A 220 -10.88 4.73 -9.78
N SER A 221 -9.58 4.43 -9.83
CA SER A 221 -9.07 3.06 -9.89
C SER A 221 -8.51 2.64 -8.53
N TYR A 222 -8.80 1.43 -8.07
CA TYR A 222 -8.40 0.93 -6.75
C TYR A 222 -7.24 -0.06 -6.86
N ILE A 223 -6.20 0.12 -6.04
CA ILE A 223 -5.07 -0.81 -5.89
C ILE A 223 -5.00 -1.29 -4.43
N GLY A 224 -5.36 -2.54 -4.18
CA GLY A 224 -5.24 -3.16 -2.86
C GLY A 224 -3.98 -4.00 -2.74
N PHE A 225 -3.37 -4.02 -1.56
CA PHE A 225 -2.37 -5.01 -1.17
C PHE A 225 -2.84 -5.83 0.04
N SER A 226 -2.75 -7.17 0.00
CA SER A 226 -3.05 -8.04 1.16
C SER A 226 -4.47 -7.78 1.71
N GLN A 227 -4.65 -7.46 3.00
CA GLN A 227 -5.96 -7.05 3.57
C GLN A 227 -6.59 -5.87 2.80
N GLY A 228 -5.82 -5.00 2.15
CA GLY A 228 -6.34 -3.94 1.28
C GLY A 228 -7.14 -4.49 0.10
N THR A 229 -6.89 -5.72 -0.34
CA THR A 229 -7.75 -6.42 -1.32
C THR A 229 -9.00 -6.98 -0.64
N ALA A 230 -8.87 -7.60 0.54
CA ALA A 230 -10.00 -8.14 1.30
C ALA A 230 -11.06 -7.05 1.58
N GLN A 231 -10.62 -5.86 1.99
CA GLN A 231 -11.48 -4.71 2.23
C GLN A 231 -12.23 -4.28 0.97
N ALA A 232 -11.60 -4.27 -0.21
CA ALA A 232 -12.26 -3.97 -1.48
C ALA A 232 -13.22 -5.10 -1.92
N PHE A 233 -12.85 -6.37 -1.79
CA PHE A 233 -13.75 -7.50 -2.06
C PHE A 233 -15.02 -7.40 -1.19
N ALA A 234 -14.88 -7.12 0.10
CA ALA A 234 -15.99 -6.91 1.01
C ALA A 234 -16.85 -5.69 0.60
N SER A 235 -16.23 -4.52 0.41
CA SER A 235 -16.91 -3.26 0.09
C SER A 235 -17.69 -3.33 -1.22
N LEU A 236 -17.05 -3.82 -2.30
CA LEU A 236 -17.67 -3.91 -3.62
C LEU A 236 -18.78 -4.97 -3.67
N ALA A 237 -18.72 -6.01 -2.84
CA ALA A 237 -19.76 -7.03 -2.75
C ALA A 237 -21.05 -6.52 -2.06
N ILE A 238 -20.93 -5.58 -1.11
CA ILE A 238 -22.04 -5.10 -0.27
C ILE A 238 -22.53 -3.68 -0.62
N HIS A 239 -21.76 -2.92 -1.40
CA HIS A 239 -22.14 -1.57 -1.86
C HIS A 239 -22.25 -1.51 -3.40
N PRO A 240 -23.45 -1.74 -3.98
CA PRO A 240 -23.66 -1.69 -5.43
C PRO A 240 -23.15 -0.39 -6.07
N LYS A 241 -23.49 0.77 -5.48
CA LYS A 241 -23.02 2.10 -5.92
C LYS A 241 -21.49 2.20 -6.00
N LEU A 242 -20.73 1.50 -5.15
CA LEU A 242 -19.27 1.59 -5.19
C LEU A 242 -18.69 0.97 -6.47
N ASN A 243 -19.41 0.04 -7.10
CA ASN A 243 -19.03 -0.52 -8.40
C ASN A 243 -19.24 0.48 -9.55
N GLU A 244 -20.12 1.48 -9.35
CA GLU A 244 -20.36 2.61 -10.26
C GLU A 244 -19.37 3.78 -9.98
N GLN A 245 -18.37 3.56 -9.11
CA GLN A 245 -17.38 4.56 -8.69
C GLN A 245 -15.94 4.04 -8.76
N VAL A 246 -15.72 2.75 -9.07
CA VAL A 246 -14.39 2.13 -9.20
C VAL A 246 -14.24 1.51 -10.60
N ASN A 247 -13.36 2.11 -11.43
CA ASN A 247 -13.12 1.70 -12.82
C ASN A 247 -12.46 0.32 -12.93
N VAL A 248 -11.53 0.02 -12.02
CA VAL A 248 -10.86 -1.28 -11.92
C VAL A 248 -10.37 -1.50 -10.50
N PHE A 249 -10.44 -2.73 -10.06
CA PHE A 249 -9.84 -3.20 -8.82
C PHE A 249 -8.65 -4.10 -9.13
N ILE A 250 -7.46 -3.56 -8.90
CA ILE A 250 -6.18 -4.24 -9.00
C ILE A 250 -5.82 -4.77 -7.60
N ALA A 251 -5.56 -6.07 -7.49
CA ALA A 251 -5.39 -6.77 -6.22
C ALA A 251 -4.02 -7.47 -6.19
N LEU A 252 -3.08 -6.88 -5.44
CA LEU A 252 -1.71 -7.36 -5.28
C LEU A 252 -1.60 -8.25 -4.04
N ALA A 253 -1.04 -9.45 -4.18
CA ALA A 253 -0.97 -10.48 -3.12
C ALA A 253 -2.32 -10.65 -2.38
N PRO A 254 -3.40 -11.00 -3.11
CA PRO A 254 -4.77 -10.86 -2.61
C PRO A 254 -5.07 -11.76 -1.41
N ALA A 255 -5.66 -11.19 -0.36
CA ALA A 255 -6.22 -11.94 0.75
C ALA A 255 -7.74 -12.10 0.60
N MET A 256 -8.26 -13.30 0.83
CA MET A 256 -9.70 -13.60 0.87
C MET A 256 -10.00 -14.73 1.87
N SER A 257 -9.57 -15.96 1.57
CA SER A 257 -9.73 -17.12 2.44
C SER A 257 -8.49 -18.01 2.33
N PRO A 258 -7.39 -17.69 3.05
CA PRO A 258 -6.18 -18.51 3.08
C PRO A 258 -6.50 -19.93 3.58
N ALA A 259 -5.85 -20.93 3.01
CA ALA A 259 -6.11 -22.34 3.35
C ALA A 259 -5.72 -22.72 4.79
N GLY A 260 -4.74 -22.00 5.37
CA GLY A 260 -4.19 -22.19 6.72
C GLY A 260 -3.01 -21.24 6.95
N LEU A 261 -2.22 -21.48 8.00
CA LEU A 261 -0.86 -20.94 8.13
C LEU A 261 0.15 -22.10 8.12
N ASN A 262 1.45 -21.81 7.96
CA ASN A 262 2.43 -22.86 7.64
C ASN A 262 2.90 -23.70 8.86
N ASN A 263 2.49 -23.34 10.08
CA ASN A 263 3.02 -23.91 11.32
C ASN A 263 1.92 -24.30 12.31
N GLY A 264 1.89 -25.56 12.75
CA GLY A 264 0.86 -26.12 13.63
C GLY A 264 0.70 -25.46 15.01
N ILE A 265 1.72 -24.75 15.52
CA ILE A 265 1.59 -23.91 16.73
C ILE A 265 0.62 -22.74 16.48
N VAL A 266 0.61 -22.20 15.27
CA VAL A 266 -0.28 -21.11 14.86
C VAL A 266 -1.65 -21.65 14.46
N ASP A 267 -1.73 -22.85 13.88
CA ASP A 267 -3.02 -23.53 13.66
C ASP A 267 -3.75 -23.82 14.99
N ALA A 268 -3.03 -24.22 16.04
CA ALA A 268 -3.59 -24.36 17.39
C ALA A 268 -4.17 -23.03 17.94
N LEU A 269 -3.58 -21.88 17.57
CA LEU A 269 -4.10 -20.55 17.89
C LEU A 269 -5.31 -20.17 17.02
N ILE A 270 -5.32 -20.51 15.72
CA ILE A 270 -6.47 -20.29 14.81
C ILE A 270 -7.68 -21.14 15.24
N LYS A 271 -7.44 -22.37 15.72
CA LYS A 271 -8.45 -23.29 16.27
C LYS A 271 -8.95 -22.87 17.66
N ALA A 272 -8.24 -21.99 18.38
CA ALA A 272 -8.66 -21.51 19.69
C ALA A 272 -9.96 -20.67 19.62
N SER A 273 -10.61 -20.47 20.78
CA SER A 273 -11.80 -19.61 20.83
C SER A 273 -11.44 -18.12 20.82
N PRO A 274 -12.30 -17.24 20.29
CA PRO A 274 -12.14 -15.79 20.41
C PRO A 274 -11.93 -15.31 21.85
N GLN A 275 -12.55 -15.95 22.83
CA GLN A 275 -12.35 -15.61 24.24
C GLN A 275 -10.92 -15.90 24.71
N VAL A 276 -10.28 -16.97 24.22
CA VAL A 276 -8.85 -17.24 24.44
C VAL A 276 -8.00 -16.20 23.71
N LEU A 277 -8.31 -15.87 22.46
CA LEU A 277 -7.58 -14.86 21.69
C LEU A 277 -7.65 -13.45 22.29
N PHE A 278 -8.81 -13.04 22.82
CA PHE A 278 -8.99 -11.78 23.56
C PHE A 278 -8.40 -11.80 24.97
N LEU A 279 -8.28 -12.97 25.61
CA LEU A 279 -7.57 -13.12 26.88
C LEU A 279 -6.05 -13.02 26.68
N LEU A 280 -5.55 -13.56 25.57
CA LEU A 280 -4.15 -13.43 25.15
C LEU A 280 -3.84 -11.98 24.73
N PHE A 281 -4.34 -11.53 23.59
CA PHE A 281 -3.92 -10.26 22.98
C PHE A 281 -4.63 -9.01 23.56
N GLY A 282 -5.53 -9.20 24.53
CA GLY A 282 -6.40 -8.14 25.03
C GLY A 282 -7.47 -7.72 24.02
N ARG A 283 -8.41 -6.86 24.42
CA ARG A 283 -9.52 -6.37 23.59
C ARG A 283 -9.24 -5.03 22.88
N ARG A 284 -7.96 -4.72 22.59
CA ARG A 284 -7.54 -3.38 22.15
C ARG A 284 -6.55 -3.46 20.97
N SER A 285 -5.49 -2.66 20.96
CA SER A 285 -4.44 -2.74 19.93
C SER A 285 -3.56 -3.98 20.12
N ILE A 286 -3.43 -4.81 19.08
CA ILE A 286 -2.46 -5.92 19.02
C ILE A 286 -1.04 -5.41 18.68
N LEU A 287 -0.01 -6.22 18.95
CA LEU A 287 1.42 -5.95 18.65
C LEU A 287 1.98 -4.61 19.15
N SER A 288 1.44 -4.09 20.27
CA SER A 288 1.88 -2.81 20.85
C SER A 288 3.36 -2.73 21.22
N SER A 289 4.02 -3.87 21.45
CA SER A 289 5.45 -3.95 21.74
C SER A 289 6.37 -3.89 20.49
N ALA A 290 5.85 -4.03 19.27
CA ALA A 290 6.68 -4.06 18.05
C ALA A 290 7.49 -2.76 17.84
N THR A 291 6.87 -1.60 18.08
CA THR A 291 7.54 -0.28 18.00
C THR A 291 8.60 -0.08 19.09
N MET A 292 8.44 -0.74 20.24
CA MET A 292 9.45 -0.78 21.29
C MET A 292 10.64 -1.67 20.89
N TRP A 293 10.40 -2.83 20.28
CA TRP A 293 11.48 -3.70 19.78
C TRP A 293 12.30 -3.01 18.69
N GLN A 294 11.65 -2.30 17.78
CA GLN A 294 12.24 -1.39 16.79
C GLN A 294 13.14 -0.32 17.44
N SER A 295 12.72 0.23 18.59
CA SER A 295 13.44 1.29 19.31
C SER A 295 14.64 0.78 20.13
N ILE A 296 14.61 -0.49 20.55
CA ILE A 296 15.59 -1.09 21.48
C ILE A 296 16.66 -1.95 20.77
N LEU A 297 16.32 -2.56 19.64
CA LEU A 297 17.22 -3.47 18.92
C LEU A 297 18.05 -2.73 17.87
N TYR A 298 19.33 -3.09 17.76
CA TYR A 298 20.16 -2.69 16.63
C TYR A 298 19.49 -3.14 15.31
N PRO A 299 19.33 -2.30 14.26
CA PRO A 299 18.40 -2.62 13.17
C PRO A 299 18.69 -3.94 12.40
N PRO A 300 19.97 -4.32 12.14
CA PRO A 300 20.32 -5.66 11.65
C PRO A 300 19.91 -6.87 12.53
N ILE A 301 19.61 -6.67 13.81
CA ILE A 301 18.96 -7.69 14.67
C ILE A 301 17.44 -7.62 14.50
N PHE A 302 16.86 -6.41 14.53
CA PHE A 302 15.42 -6.22 14.35
C PHE A 302 14.91 -6.89 13.06
N ILE A 303 15.58 -6.65 11.91
CA ILE A 303 15.16 -7.26 10.64
C ILE A 303 15.27 -8.79 10.64
N LYS A 304 16.23 -9.37 11.38
CA LYS A 304 16.36 -10.83 11.52
C LYS A 304 15.25 -11.44 12.36
N LEU A 305 14.74 -10.72 13.37
CA LEU A 305 13.57 -11.16 14.13
C LEU A 305 12.29 -11.07 13.28
N ILE A 306 12.17 -10.06 12.42
CA ILE A 306 11.05 -9.98 11.46
C ILE A 306 11.16 -11.12 10.43
N ASP A 307 12.31 -11.32 9.78
CA ASP A 307 12.53 -12.43 8.84
C ASP A 307 12.24 -13.79 9.50
N MET A 308 12.69 -14.01 10.74
CA MET A 308 12.40 -15.23 11.51
C MET A 308 10.90 -15.36 11.83
N GLY A 309 10.21 -14.28 12.16
CA GLY A 309 8.76 -14.26 12.41
C GLY A 309 7.95 -14.56 11.16
N LEU A 310 8.32 -13.99 10.01
CA LEU A 310 7.68 -14.26 8.71
C LEU A 310 7.91 -15.72 8.28
N SER A 311 9.14 -16.21 8.45
CA SER A 311 9.48 -17.61 8.21
C SER A 311 8.72 -18.57 9.12
N PHE A 312 8.52 -18.21 10.40
CA PHE A 312 7.76 -19.02 11.36
C PHE A 312 6.24 -18.98 11.14
N LEU A 313 5.66 -17.85 10.70
CA LEU A 313 4.20 -17.75 10.50
C LEU A 313 3.77 -18.29 9.12
N PHE A 314 4.58 -18.07 8.09
CA PHE A 314 4.19 -18.24 6.69
C PHE A 314 5.18 -19.05 5.84
N GLY A 315 6.34 -19.45 6.37
CA GLY A 315 7.39 -20.14 5.62
C GLY A 315 8.27 -19.25 4.74
N TRP A 316 7.94 -17.95 4.63
CA TRP A 316 8.61 -16.98 3.76
C TRP A 316 10.11 -16.80 4.11
N LYS A 317 10.93 -16.65 3.07
CA LYS A 317 12.40 -16.48 3.15
C LYS A 317 12.84 -15.05 2.81
N THR A 318 11.92 -14.24 2.27
CA THR A 318 12.04 -12.84 1.87
C THR A 318 13.31 -12.57 1.05
N ALA A 319 13.61 -13.51 0.15
CA ALA A 319 14.88 -13.57 -0.60
C ALA A 319 14.98 -12.50 -1.70
N ASN A 320 13.84 -12.10 -2.27
CA ASN A 320 13.75 -11.09 -3.33
C ASN A 320 13.91 -9.66 -2.79
N ILE A 321 13.81 -9.45 -1.47
CA ILE A 321 14.02 -8.16 -0.78
C ILE A 321 15.50 -8.00 -0.38
N SER A 322 16.15 -6.92 -0.81
CA SER A 322 17.55 -6.66 -0.45
C SER A 322 17.74 -6.29 1.03
N VAL A 323 18.87 -6.64 1.64
CA VAL A 323 19.16 -6.30 3.06
C VAL A 323 19.09 -4.79 3.33
N SER A 324 19.55 -3.96 2.39
CA SER A 324 19.39 -2.50 2.46
C SER A 324 17.92 -2.07 2.48
N GLN A 325 17.07 -2.73 1.69
CA GLN A 325 15.63 -2.47 1.65
C GLN A 325 14.92 -2.96 2.93
N LYS A 326 15.32 -4.10 3.51
CA LYS A 326 14.82 -4.56 4.83
C LYS A 326 15.18 -3.57 5.94
N LEU A 327 16.43 -3.11 5.98
CA LEU A 327 16.90 -2.11 6.95
C LEU A 327 16.15 -0.78 6.84
N ALA A 328 15.76 -0.39 5.62
CA ALA A 328 14.96 0.79 5.37
C ALA A 328 13.49 0.60 5.77
N ALA A 329 12.80 -0.41 5.23
CA ALA A 329 11.35 -0.51 5.26
C ALA A 329 10.74 -1.23 6.47
N TYR A 330 11.41 -2.22 7.08
CA TYR A 330 10.79 -2.99 8.17
C TYR A 330 10.42 -2.13 9.41
N PRO A 331 11.12 -1.02 9.72
CA PRO A 331 10.69 -0.04 10.72
C PRO A 331 9.39 0.73 10.39
N HIS A 332 8.87 0.62 9.17
CA HIS A 332 7.61 1.21 8.70
C HIS A 332 6.53 0.15 8.41
N LEU A 333 6.92 -1.15 8.38
CA LEU A 333 6.05 -2.28 8.06
C LEU A 333 4.84 -2.40 8.98
N TYR A 334 5.04 -2.22 10.29
CA TYR A 334 4.01 -2.54 11.29
C TYR A 334 3.34 -1.29 11.87
N SER A 335 2.02 -1.32 11.89
CA SER A 335 1.13 -0.35 12.51
C SER A 335 0.04 -1.06 13.31
N PHE A 336 -0.64 -0.31 14.18
CA PHE A 336 -1.66 -0.89 15.07
C PHE A 336 -2.94 -1.26 14.30
N THR A 337 -3.57 -2.34 14.72
CA THR A 337 -4.98 -2.66 14.42
C THR A 337 -5.63 -3.26 15.67
N SER A 338 -6.94 -3.47 15.67
CA SER A 338 -7.63 -4.12 16.77
C SER A 338 -7.29 -5.61 16.86
N THR A 339 -7.42 -6.19 18.06
CA THR A 339 -7.47 -7.64 18.22
C THR A 339 -8.67 -8.23 17.47
N LYS A 340 -9.82 -7.53 17.39
CA LYS A 340 -11.02 -8.03 16.70
C LYS A 340 -10.77 -8.26 15.20
N SER A 341 -9.99 -7.41 14.51
CA SER A 341 -9.56 -7.65 13.12
C SER A 341 -8.75 -8.94 12.96
N VAL A 342 -7.87 -9.27 13.91
CA VAL A 342 -7.06 -10.51 13.85
C VAL A 342 -7.88 -11.74 14.21
N VAL A 343 -8.79 -11.63 15.20
CA VAL A 343 -9.78 -12.68 15.51
C VAL A 343 -10.68 -12.94 14.29
N HIS A 344 -11.10 -11.90 13.57
CA HIS A 344 -11.86 -12.02 12.32
C HIS A 344 -11.06 -12.83 11.28
N TRP A 345 -9.79 -12.50 11.04
CA TRP A 345 -8.94 -13.29 10.14
C TRP A 345 -8.83 -14.76 10.55
N PHE A 346 -8.72 -15.06 11.85
CA PHE A 346 -8.68 -16.45 12.32
C PHE A 346 -10.05 -17.16 12.15
N GLN A 347 -11.18 -16.45 12.29
CA GLN A 347 -12.51 -16.99 11.95
C GLN A 347 -12.61 -17.32 10.45
N ILE A 348 -12.16 -16.43 9.56
CA ILE A 348 -12.17 -16.63 8.10
C ILE A 348 -11.32 -17.84 7.69
N ILE A 349 -10.08 -17.94 8.20
CA ILE A 349 -9.17 -19.06 7.90
C ILE A 349 -9.76 -20.38 8.42
N ARG A 350 -10.17 -20.42 9.69
CA ARG A 350 -10.74 -21.63 10.33
C ARG A 350 -12.02 -22.10 9.64
N ASN A 351 -12.86 -21.19 9.19
CA ASN A 351 -14.12 -21.51 8.51
C ASN A 351 -13.93 -21.71 6.99
N GLN A 352 -12.73 -21.51 6.44
CA GLN A 352 -12.39 -21.50 5.01
C GLN A 352 -13.43 -20.73 4.17
N SER A 353 -13.76 -19.53 4.64
CA SER A 353 -14.90 -18.77 4.15
C SER A 353 -14.70 -17.29 4.36
N PHE A 354 -14.77 -16.50 3.27
CA PHE A 354 -14.79 -15.05 3.38
C PHE A 354 -16.19 -14.58 3.81
N GLN A 355 -16.30 -14.23 5.09
CA GLN A 355 -17.55 -13.95 5.80
C GLN A 355 -17.40 -12.72 6.70
N MET A 356 -18.52 -12.24 7.23
CA MET A 356 -18.55 -11.24 8.30
C MET A 356 -18.11 -11.84 9.64
N TYR A 357 -17.89 -10.97 10.63
CA TYR A 357 -17.45 -11.35 11.96
C TYR A 357 -18.49 -12.21 12.67
N ASP A 358 -18.01 -13.26 13.34
CA ASP A 358 -18.81 -14.13 14.18
C ASP A 358 -18.74 -13.62 15.64
N ASP A 359 -19.73 -12.83 16.06
CA ASP A 359 -19.91 -12.43 17.47
C ASP A 359 -20.47 -13.60 18.33
N ASP A 360 -21.15 -14.56 17.69
CA ASP A 360 -21.92 -15.66 18.31
C ASP A 360 -21.06 -16.88 18.71
N VAL A 361 -19.75 -16.71 18.87
CA VAL A 361 -18.80 -17.81 19.13
C VAL A 361 -18.87 -18.32 20.58
N GLN A 362 -19.94 -19.04 20.85
CA GLN A 362 -20.09 -20.08 21.88
C GLN A 362 -19.74 -19.64 23.31
N THR A 363 -20.70 -18.95 23.94
CA THR A 363 -20.85 -18.93 25.39
C THR A 363 -20.80 -20.37 25.93
N PRO A 364 -20.01 -20.71 26.97
CA PRO A 364 -19.79 -22.11 27.38
C PRO A 364 -21.01 -22.93 27.83
N LEU A 365 -22.18 -22.28 28.01
CA LEU A 365 -23.46 -22.93 28.32
C LEU A 365 -24.41 -23.04 27.11
N SER A 366 -24.02 -22.53 25.93
CA SER A 366 -24.86 -22.64 24.73
C SER A 366 -24.89 -24.10 24.28
N VAL A 367 -26.02 -24.76 24.50
CA VAL A 367 -26.29 -26.09 23.94
C VAL A 367 -26.19 -26.02 22.41
N ASN A 368 -25.81 -27.13 21.79
CA ASN A 368 -25.30 -27.26 20.42
C ASN A 368 -26.36 -27.05 19.31
N THR A 369 -27.20 -26.01 19.44
CA THR A 369 -28.38 -25.71 18.60
C THR A 369 -28.23 -24.43 17.78
N SER A 370 -27.50 -23.41 18.25
CA SER A 370 -27.41 -22.09 17.60
C SER A 370 -26.92 -22.17 16.15
N SER A 371 -25.95 -23.04 15.86
CA SER A 371 -25.41 -23.31 14.52
C SER A 371 -26.41 -23.94 13.53
N LYS A 372 -27.58 -24.38 14.01
CA LYS A 372 -28.69 -24.90 13.18
C LYS A 372 -29.72 -23.83 12.79
N TYR A 373 -29.68 -22.66 13.44
CA TYR A 373 -30.65 -21.58 13.25
C TYR A 373 -30.01 -20.24 12.83
N THR A 374 -28.80 -19.95 13.30
CA THR A 374 -28.00 -18.78 12.90
C THR A 374 -26.85 -19.20 11.99
N LYS A 375 -26.66 -18.48 10.89
CA LYS A 375 -25.52 -18.64 9.97
C LYS A 375 -24.90 -17.27 9.70
N VAL A 376 -23.61 -17.13 9.98
CA VAL A 376 -22.87 -15.89 9.69
C VAL A 376 -22.89 -15.60 8.19
N ALA A 377 -23.13 -14.34 7.82
CA ALA A 377 -23.24 -13.94 6.42
C ALA A 377 -21.89 -14.05 5.71
N LYS A 378 -21.86 -14.71 4.54
CA LYS A 378 -20.72 -14.63 3.62
C LYS A 378 -20.73 -13.27 2.91
N TYR A 379 -19.55 -12.73 2.59
CA TYR A 379 -19.46 -11.63 1.64
C TYR A 379 -19.86 -12.13 0.25
N PRO A 380 -20.86 -11.53 -0.42
CA PRO A 380 -21.38 -12.05 -1.69
C PRO A 380 -20.51 -11.60 -2.86
N THR A 381 -19.25 -12.03 -2.89
CA THR A 381 -18.20 -11.53 -3.78
C THR A 381 -18.46 -11.75 -5.28
N ARG A 382 -19.35 -12.68 -5.65
CA ARG A 382 -19.87 -12.80 -7.03
C ARG A 382 -20.75 -11.62 -7.49
N ASN A 383 -21.21 -10.75 -6.59
CA ASN A 383 -22.00 -9.56 -6.92
C ASN A 383 -21.14 -8.37 -7.40
N ILE A 384 -19.81 -8.47 -7.29
CA ILE A 384 -18.89 -7.42 -7.75
C ILE A 384 -19.01 -7.28 -9.28
N LYS A 385 -19.29 -6.08 -9.76
CA LYS A 385 -19.36 -5.73 -11.20
C LYS A 385 -18.04 -5.16 -11.72
N THR A 386 -17.31 -4.42 -10.89
CA THR A 386 -16.01 -3.80 -11.22
C THR A 386 -15.01 -4.86 -11.73
N PRO A 387 -14.27 -4.60 -12.83
CA PRO A 387 -13.20 -5.46 -13.32
C PRO A 387 -12.17 -5.77 -12.23
N ILE A 388 -11.86 -7.05 -12.05
CA ILE A 388 -10.91 -7.53 -11.03
C ILE A 388 -9.66 -8.07 -11.71
N VAL A 389 -8.51 -7.49 -11.38
CA VAL A 389 -7.18 -7.92 -11.85
C VAL A 389 -6.35 -8.37 -10.64
N LEU A 390 -6.17 -9.68 -10.50
CA LEU A 390 -5.32 -10.27 -9.46
C LEU A 390 -3.87 -10.38 -9.96
N VAL A 391 -2.90 -9.99 -9.14
CA VAL A 391 -1.48 -10.33 -9.33
C VAL A 391 -0.98 -10.96 -8.04
N TYR A 392 -0.49 -12.21 -8.10
CA TYR A 392 -0.17 -13.01 -6.91
C TYR A 392 1.16 -13.75 -7.04
N GLY A 393 1.78 -14.04 -5.89
CA GLY A 393 3.04 -14.76 -5.82
C GLY A 393 2.81 -16.27 -5.80
N GLY A 394 3.49 -17.04 -6.64
CA GLY A 394 3.42 -18.51 -6.59
C GLY A 394 4.08 -19.13 -5.35
N SER A 395 4.84 -18.32 -4.59
CA SER A 395 5.43 -18.69 -3.30
C SER A 395 4.71 -18.01 -2.11
N ASP A 396 3.56 -17.37 -2.33
CA ASP A 396 2.76 -16.70 -1.29
C ASP A 396 1.71 -17.65 -0.68
N SER A 397 2.04 -18.17 0.50
CA SER A 397 1.19 -19.06 1.31
C SER A 397 -0.20 -18.52 1.67
N LEU A 398 -0.48 -17.21 1.52
CA LEU A 398 -1.78 -16.61 1.85
C LEU A 398 -2.77 -16.60 0.68
N VAL A 399 -2.33 -16.88 -0.55
CA VAL A 399 -3.16 -16.79 -1.76
C VAL A 399 -3.67 -18.17 -2.19
N ASP A 400 -4.91 -18.51 -1.82
CA ASP A 400 -5.63 -19.61 -2.49
C ASP A 400 -6.35 -19.09 -3.74
N ILE A 401 -5.64 -19.14 -4.87
CA ILE A 401 -6.19 -18.76 -6.18
C ILE A 401 -7.35 -19.68 -6.62
N ASN A 402 -7.40 -20.93 -6.18
CA ASN A 402 -8.44 -21.90 -6.56
C ASN A 402 -9.77 -21.62 -5.82
N VAL A 403 -9.71 -21.13 -4.59
CA VAL A 403 -10.88 -20.61 -3.85
C VAL A 403 -11.32 -19.27 -4.43
N MET A 404 -10.40 -18.33 -4.66
CA MET A 404 -10.74 -17.03 -5.26
C MET A 404 -11.40 -17.20 -6.64
N ARG A 405 -10.90 -18.10 -7.49
CA ARG A 405 -11.51 -18.41 -8.80
C ARG A 405 -12.92 -19.00 -8.73
N LYS A 406 -13.36 -19.51 -7.58
CA LYS A 406 -14.72 -20.03 -7.35
C LYS A 406 -15.64 -18.97 -6.74
N GLU A 407 -15.13 -18.15 -5.82
CA GLU A 407 -15.93 -17.16 -5.08
C GLU A 407 -16.02 -15.79 -5.81
N LEU A 408 -15.13 -15.47 -6.74
CA LEU A 408 -15.14 -14.23 -7.52
C LEU A 408 -15.97 -14.29 -8.82
N PRO A 409 -16.31 -13.14 -9.43
CA PRO A 409 -16.94 -13.07 -10.75
C PRO A 409 -16.07 -13.72 -11.84
N SER A 410 -16.71 -14.37 -12.82
CA SER A 410 -16.03 -15.14 -13.88
C SER A 410 -15.09 -14.31 -14.76
N ARG A 411 -15.34 -13.00 -14.91
CA ARG A 411 -14.49 -12.06 -15.66
C ARG A 411 -13.18 -11.66 -14.94
N THR A 412 -12.95 -12.13 -13.71
CA THR A 412 -11.71 -11.88 -12.97
C THR A 412 -10.50 -12.38 -13.77
N VAL A 413 -9.46 -11.55 -13.93
CA VAL A 413 -8.17 -11.98 -14.49
C VAL A 413 -7.19 -12.21 -13.35
N ALA A 414 -6.28 -13.17 -13.50
CA ALA A 414 -5.23 -13.44 -12.52
C ALA A 414 -3.89 -13.68 -13.22
N THR A 415 -2.81 -13.21 -12.62
CA THR A 415 -1.44 -13.35 -13.11
C THR A 415 -0.54 -13.77 -11.97
N GLU A 416 0.24 -14.83 -12.20
CA GLU A 416 1.18 -15.38 -11.23
C GLU A 416 2.59 -14.84 -11.47
N ILE A 417 3.29 -14.50 -10.39
CA ILE A 417 4.73 -14.28 -10.37
C ILE A 417 5.31 -15.44 -9.53
N PRO A 418 5.75 -16.57 -10.14
CA PRO A 418 5.92 -17.83 -9.41
C PRO A 418 6.90 -17.80 -8.23
N HIS A 419 7.89 -16.93 -8.31
CA HIS A 419 8.99 -16.80 -7.34
C HIS A 419 8.76 -15.71 -6.28
N TYR A 420 7.63 -15.00 -6.32
CA TYR A 420 7.29 -13.96 -5.34
C TYR A 420 6.60 -14.54 -4.10
N GLU A 421 7.00 -14.02 -2.95
CA GLU A 421 6.32 -14.14 -1.66
C GLU A 421 5.50 -12.86 -1.38
N HIS A 422 4.75 -12.83 -0.28
CA HIS A 422 3.76 -11.78 -0.01
C HIS A 422 4.30 -10.35 -0.02
N LEU A 423 5.44 -10.08 0.64
CA LEU A 423 6.02 -8.72 0.74
C LEU A 423 6.80 -8.27 -0.50
N ASP A 424 7.02 -9.15 -1.47
CA ASP A 424 7.80 -8.84 -2.67
C ASP A 424 7.08 -7.83 -3.58
N PHE A 425 5.74 -7.86 -3.57
CA PHE A 425 4.84 -6.89 -4.21
C PHE A 425 5.00 -5.44 -3.73
N LEU A 426 5.65 -5.24 -2.58
CA LEU A 426 6.01 -3.91 -2.09
C LEU A 426 7.50 -3.61 -2.33
N TRP A 427 8.40 -4.56 -2.05
CA TRP A 427 9.81 -4.24 -1.79
C TRP A 427 10.87 -5.10 -2.50
N ALA A 428 10.48 -6.01 -3.39
CA ALA A 428 11.45 -6.82 -4.14
C ALA A 428 12.40 -5.96 -5.01
N ARG A 429 13.58 -6.51 -5.32
CA ARG A 429 14.62 -5.83 -6.13
C ARG A 429 14.11 -5.40 -7.50
N ASP A 430 13.14 -6.13 -8.05
CA ASP A 430 12.62 -6.08 -9.42
C ASP A 430 11.10 -5.80 -9.47
N VAL A 431 10.51 -5.27 -8.38
CA VAL A 431 9.06 -5.01 -8.27
C VAL A 431 8.52 -4.10 -9.39
N ASN A 432 9.37 -3.20 -9.89
CA ASN A 432 9.14 -2.34 -11.05
C ASN A 432 9.01 -3.11 -12.38
N GLU A 433 9.68 -4.25 -12.52
CA GLU A 433 9.65 -5.11 -13.71
C GLU A 433 8.53 -6.16 -13.62
N GLN A 434 8.38 -6.81 -12.46
CA GLN A 434 7.43 -7.92 -12.28
C GLN A 434 5.98 -7.45 -12.07
N VAL A 435 5.75 -6.29 -11.44
CA VAL A 435 4.41 -5.85 -10.99
C VAL A 435 3.88 -4.67 -11.79
N PHE A 436 4.70 -3.66 -12.07
CA PHE A 436 4.17 -2.35 -12.49
C PHE A 436 3.51 -2.39 -13.87
N GLN A 437 4.02 -3.20 -14.81
CA GLN A 437 3.39 -3.29 -16.13
C GLN A 437 1.97 -3.87 -16.04
N HIS A 438 1.71 -4.83 -15.15
CA HIS A 438 0.37 -5.36 -14.92
C HIS A 438 -0.59 -4.33 -14.29
N VAL A 439 -0.05 -3.39 -13.50
CA VAL A 439 -0.81 -2.23 -13.00
C VAL A 439 -1.12 -1.26 -14.14
N TYR A 440 -0.13 -0.91 -14.96
CA TYR A 440 -0.32 0.01 -16.09
C TYR A 440 -1.29 -0.56 -17.13
N ASP A 441 -1.11 -1.81 -17.55
CA ASP A 441 -2.02 -2.50 -18.48
C ASP A 441 -3.48 -2.41 -18.02
N ALA A 442 -3.73 -2.57 -16.71
CA ALA A 442 -5.07 -2.50 -16.12
C ALA A 442 -5.62 -1.07 -16.07
N LEU A 443 -4.82 -0.09 -15.62
CA LEU A 443 -5.23 1.32 -15.56
C LEU A 443 -5.45 1.94 -16.95
N ASP A 444 -4.64 1.54 -17.94
CA ASP A 444 -4.74 2.07 -19.30
C ASP A 444 -5.92 1.49 -20.10
N ASN A 445 -6.37 0.26 -19.80
CA ASN A 445 -7.52 -0.36 -20.48
C ASN A 445 -8.87 -0.16 -19.76
N PHE A 446 -8.90 -0.01 -18.43
CA PHE A 446 -10.14 0.19 -17.66
C PHE A 446 -10.21 1.64 -17.14
N ARG A 447 -10.65 2.55 -18.01
CA ARG A 447 -10.69 3.99 -17.75
C ARG A 447 -12.08 4.51 -17.34
N THR A 448 -13.11 3.69 -17.47
CA THR A 448 -14.52 4.03 -17.23
C THR A 448 -15.22 2.96 -16.39
N THR A 449 -16.47 3.21 -16.01
CA THR A 449 -17.35 2.29 -15.26
C THR A 449 -18.27 1.45 -16.16
N ASP A 450 -18.20 1.60 -17.48
CA ASP A 450 -19.17 1.02 -18.41
C ASP A 450 -18.82 -0.41 -18.85
N HIS A 451 -17.55 -0.82 -18.67
CA HIS A 451 -17.10 -2.22 -18.59
C HIS A 451 -17.48 -3.09 -19.78
N SER A 452 -17.26 -2.54 -20.98
CA SER A 452 -17.60 -3.17 -22.26
C SER A 452 -16.79 -4.45 -22.50
N VAL A 453 -17.26 -5.33 -23.39
CA VAL A 453 -16.55 -6.58 -23.70
C VAL A 453 -15.20 -6.28 -24.37
N GLU A 454 -15.15 -5.21 -25.16
CA GLU A 454 -13.99 -4.69 -25.86
C GLU A 454 -12.91 -4.17 -24.91
N GLU A 455 -13.26 -3.53 -23.78
CA GLU A 455 -12.28 -3.17 -22.71
C GLU A 455 -11.60 -4.44 -22.15
N PHE A 456 -12.38 -5.48 -21.84
CA PHE A 456 -11.85 -6.76 -21.33
C PHE A 456 -10.97 -7.49 -22.37
N GLU A 457 -11.33 -7.47 -23.65
CA GLU A 457 -10.49 -8.02 -24.72
C GLU A 457 -9.20 -7.20 -24.93
N SER A 458 -9.31 -5.87 -24.88
CA SER A 458 -8.16 -4.98 -25.03
C SER A 458 -7.14 -5.21 -23.91
N TYR A 459 -7.62 -5.33 -22.65
CA TYR A 459 -6.79 -5.71 -21.52
C TYR A 459 -6.14 -7.10 -21.71
N GLN A 460 -6.87 -8.10 -22.20
CA GLN A 460 -6.31 -9.42 -22.50
C GLN A 460 -5.21 -9.38 -23.58
N ARG A 461 -5.40 -8.58 -24.64
CA ARG A 461 -4.39 -8.36 -25.68
C ARG A 461 -3.15 -7.68 -25.10
N ALA A 462 -3.31 -6.57 -24.37
CA ALA A 462 -2.20 -5.84 -23.73
C ALA A 462 -1.39 -6.75 -22.79
N ARG A 463 -2.06 -7.42 -21.85
CA ARG A 463 -1.46 -8.36 -20.90
C ARG A 463 -0.68 -9.48 -21.61
N THR A 464 -1.18 -9.98 -22.74
CA THR A 464 -0.51 -11.03 -23.51
C THR A 464 0.79 -10.53 -24.15
N VAL A 465 0.80 -9.29 -24.66
CA VAL A 465 2.02 -8.64 -25.16
C VAL A 465 3.03 -8.42 -24.03
N SER A 466 2.60 -7.88 -22.88
CA SER A 466 3.46 -7.66 -21.71
C SER A 466 4.14 -8.95 -21.21
N LEU A 467 3.37 -10.05 -21.08
CA LEU A 467 3.90 -11.35 -20.69
C LEU A 467 4.80 -11.98 -21.76
N GLY A 468 4.48 -11.78 -23.04
CA GLY A 468 5.32 -12.22 -24.16
C GLY A 468 6.68 -11.52 -24.18
N ALA A 469 6.68 -10.19 -24.07
CA ALA A 469 7.89 -9.38 -24.00
C ALA A 469 8.78 -9.77 -22.81
N TYR A 470 8.20 -9.92 -21.61
CA TYR A 470 8.92 -10.38 -20.42
C TYR A 470 9.62 -11.73 -20.63
N ASN A 471 8.91 -12.72 -21.22
CA ASN A 471 9.50 -14.02 -21.49
C ASN A 471 10.66 -13.94 -22.50
N SER A 472 10.55 -13.10 -23.54
CA SER A 472 11.64 -12.84 -24.47
C SER A 472 12.88 -12.22 -23.80
N PHE A 473 12.70 -11.21 -22.94
CA PHE A 473 13.79 -10.62 -22.15
C PHE A 473 14.45 -11.64 -21.20
N LYS A 474 13.66 -12.53 -20.61
CA LYS A 474 14.16 -13.61 -19.75
C LYS A 474 14.99 -14.64 -20.53
N HIS A 475 14.65 -14.91 -21.79
CA HIS A 475 15.43 -15.78 -22.66
C HIS A 475 16.73 -15.13 -23.16
N THR A 476 16.74 -13.83 -23.48
CA THR A 476 17.98 -13.15 -23.88
C THR A 476 18.99 -13.04 -22.72
N HIS A 477 18.54 -12.67 -21.52
CA HIS A 477 19.43 -12.65 -20.34
C HIS A 477 19.98 -14.03 -19.99
N ARG A 478 19.15 -15.08 -20.05
CA ARG A 478 19.63 -16.44 -19.76
C ARG A 478 20.69 -16.93 -20.76
N ASN A 479 20.72 -16.37 -21.97
CA ASN A 479 21.78 -16.62 -22.95
C ASN A 479 23.01 -15.73 -22.75
N SER A 480 22.89 -14.47 -22.27
CA SER A 480 24.07 -13.66 -21.93
C SER A 480 24.84 -14.25 -20.75
N ASP A 481 24.13 -14.69 -19.72
CA ASP A 481 24.72 -15.25 -18.50
C ASP A 481 25.48 -16.57 -18.78
N ALA A 482 25.01 -17.33 -19.78
CA ALA A 482 25.70 -18.52 -20.26
C ALA A 482 27.00 -18.20 -21.02
N ILE A 483 27.04 -17.07 -21.76
CA ILE A 483 28.22 -16.65 -22.53
C ILE A 483 29.30 -16.04 -21.63
N GLU A 484 28.95 -15.31 -20.57
CA GLU A 484 29.95 -14.82 -19.60
C GLU A 484 30.61 -15.98 -18.82
N SER A 485 29.87 -17.07 -18.56
CA SER A 485 30.35 -18.19 -17.73
C SER A 485 31.52 -18.99 -18.33
N ASP A 486 31.72 -18.94 -19.65
CA ASP A 486 32.72 -19.75 -20.37
C ASP A 486 34.12 -19.08 -20.47
N SER A 487 34.29 -17.92 -19.83
CA SER A 487 35.52 -17.09 -19.94
C SER A 487 36.39 -17.03 -18.67
N THR A 488 36.01 -17.70 -17.58
CA THR A 488 36.76 -17.69 -16.30
C THR A 488 37.00 -19.09 -15.71
N SER A 489 37.66 -19.98 -16.47
CA SER A 489 38.01 -21.35 -16.05
C SER A 489 39.50 -21.71 -16.22
N GLY A 490 40.40 -20.71 -16.15
CA GLY A 490 41.86 -20.89 -16.16
C GLY A 490 42.53 -20.45 -14.84
N LEU A 491 43.47 -21.26 -14.34
CA LEU A 491 44.34 -21.07 -13.16
C LEU A 491 43.77 -21.44 -11.76
N SER A 492 43.89 -22.72 -11.38
CA SER A 492 44.69 -23.10 -10.19
C SER A 492 44.96 -24.61 -10.16
N ASN A 493 46.19 -25.01 -9.83
CA ASN A 493 46.62 -26.41 -9.83
C ASN A 493 46.83 -26.94 -8.40
N GLY A 494 46.22 -28.08 -8.09
CA GLY A 494 46.76 -29.16 -7.26
C GLY A 494 46.94 -28.98 -5.74
N ILE A 495 46.46 -29.96 -4.97
CA ILE A 495 47.24 -30.75 -3.98
C ILE A 495 46.46 -32.05 -3.67
N ASN A 496 47.17 -33.11 -3.26
CA ASN A 496 46.67 -34.50 -3.22
C ASN A 496 45.67 -34.85 -2.09
N GLY A 497 44.79 -35.81 -2.39
CA GLY A 497 44.08 -36.69 -1.45
C GLY A 497 43.70 -38.01 -2.15
N LYS A 498 43.81 -39.17 -1.49
CA LYS A 498 43.61 -40.52 -2.07
C LYS A 498 42.39 -41.25 -1.46
N HIS A 499 42.01 -42.36 -2.10
CA HIS A 499 41.02 -43.40 -1.74
C HIS A 499 39.53 -43.10 -2.07
N GLU A 500 38.70 -44.06 -2.50
CA GLU A 500 38.94 -45.25 -3.36
C GLU A 500 37.60 -45.86 -3.86
N ASN A 501 37.60 -46.41 -5.08
CA ASN A 501 36.71 -47.43 -5.70
C ASN A 501 35.17 -47.46 -5.45
N GLY A 502 34.40 -47.53 -6.55
CA GLY A 502 32.97 -47.89 -6.58
C GLY A 502 32.36 -47.90 -7.99
N GLU A 503 31.91 -49.07 -8.46
CA GLU A 503 31.39 -49.41 -9.81
C GLU A 503 30.28 -48.45 -10.32
N VAL A 504 30.29 -47.92 -11.55
CA VAL A 504 30.15 -48.53 -12.89
C VAL A 504 28.73 -49.03 -13.24
N LEU A 505 28.06 -48.31 -14.16
CA LEU A 505 27.34 -48.94 -15.28
C LEU A 505 27.29 -48.00 -16.51
N SER A 506 26.96 -48.57 -17.66
CA SER A 506 27.02 -48.02 -19.03
C SER A 506 25.61 -48.00 -19.67
N GLN A 507 25.32 -47.59 -20.91
CA GLN A 507 26.05 -46.96 -22.03
C GLN A 507 25.03 -46.36 -23.03
N HIS A 508 25.50 -45.56 -24.00
CA HIS A 508 25.11 -45.52 -25.43
C HIS A 508 25.02 -44.10 -26.01
N LYS A 509 25.33 -43.84 -27.30
CA LYS A 509 26.55 -44.06 -28.11
C LYS A 509 26.27 -43.46 -29.50
N ALA A 510 27.14 -42.59 -30.00
CA ALA A 510 26.98 -41.93 -31.31
C ALA A 510 27.43 -42.79 -32.50
N ARG A 511 27.25 -42.28 -33.73
CA ARG A 511 27.87 -42.77 -34.97
C ARG A 511 28.05 -41.61 -35.97
N GLU A 512 29.12 -41.66 -36.76
CA GLU A 512 29.63 -40.57 -37.62
C GLU A 512 29.43 -40.85 -39.13
N ASP A 513 29.31 -39.77 -39.93
CA ASP A 513 30.02 -39.44 -41.20
C ASP A 513 30.02 -40.44 -42.40
N PRO A 514 30.58 -40.14 -43.61
CA PRO A 514 31.32 -38.94 -44.08
C PRO A 514 30.98 -38.37 -45.51
N ALA A 515 31.65 -37.25 -45.86
CA ALA A 515 32.05 -36.78 -47.23
C ALA A 515 30.93 -36.41 -48.26
N ASP A 516 31.17 -35.58 -49.30
CA ASP A 516 32.44 -35.17 -49.96
C ASP A 516 32.42 -33.68 -50.45
N THR A 517 33.38 -33.29 -51.30
CA THR A 517 33.90 -31.92 -51.51
C THR A 517 33.59 -31.27 -52.88
N SER A 518 33.60 -29.93 -52.93
CA SER A 518 34.24 -29.12 -53.99
C SER A 518 34.09 -27.59 -53.75
N GLU A 519 35.07 -26.81 -54.19
CA GLU A 519 35.13 -25.33 -54.09
C GLU A 519 34.89 -24.66 -55.46
N LEU A 520 34.52 -23.36 -55.49
CA LEU A 520 35.27 -22.32 -56.25
C LEU A 520 34.77 -20.86 -56.00
N THR A 521 35.73 -19.97 -55.69
CA THR A 521 35.91 -18.55 -56.17
C THR A 521 34.69 -17.62 -56.37
N SER A 522 34.55 -16.52 -55.61
CA SER A 522 35.05 -15.13 -55.89
C SER A 522 34.03 -14.25 -56.68
N GLU A 523 34.01 -12.90 -56.63
CA GLU A 523 34.85 -11.89 -55.96
C GLU A 523 34.04 -10.59 -55.64
N THR A 524 34.70 -9.52 -55.16
CA THR A 524 34.12 -8.27 -54.59
C THR A 524 33.59 -7.23 -55.59
N THR A 525 32.60 -6.40 -55.19
CA THR A 525 32.60 -4.92 -55.38
C THR A 525 31.48 -4.18 -54.61
N GLU A 526 31.74 -2.95 -54.15
CA GLU A 526 30.71 -1.92 -53.81
C GLU A 526 30.37 -1.07 -55.06
N PRO A 527 29.27 -0.27 -55.10
CA PRO A 527 29.37 1.14 -54.64
C PRO A 527 28.09 1.85 -54.11
N ALA A 528 28.29 2.69 -53.08
CA ALA A 528 27.81 4.07 -52.87
C ALA A 528 26.35 4.57 -53.15
N ASN A 529 25.96 5.55 -52.29
CA ASN A 529 24.94 6.61 -52.44
C ASN A 529 23.44 6.26 -52.27
N ALA A 530 22.53 7.21 -51.95
CA ALA A 530 22.45 8.26 -50.92
C ALA A 530 21.31 9.25 -51.24
N ALA A 531 20.32 9.44 -50.35
CA ALA A 531 19.42 10.60 -50.35
C ALA A 531 18.71 10.78 -48.99
N LYS A 532 18.27 12.00 -48.67
CA LYS A 532 17.48 12.34 -47.47
C LYS A 532 16.03 12.66 -47.85
N ALA A 533 15.09 12.41 -46.94
CA ALA A 533 13.76 13.02 -46.95
C ALA A 533 13.63 14.02 -45.80
N GLN A 534 12.86 15.09 -46.01
CA GLN A 534 12.72 16.20 -45.04
C GLN A 534 11.26 16.71 -45.03
N LEU A 535 10.78 17.19 -43.88
CA LEU A 535 9.42 17.71 -43.71
C LEU A 535 9.19 19.01 -44.50
N ASN A 536 7.92 19.28 -44.84
CA ASN A 536 7.38 20.64 -44.99
C ASN A 536 5.86 20.65 -44.73
N ALA A 537 5.28 21.84 -44.54
CA ALA A 537 3.88 22.03 -44.12
C ALA A 537 3.07 22.95 -45.06
N HIS A 538 1.77 23.05 -44.74
CA HIS A 538 0.66 23.89 -45.27
C HIS A 538 1.00 25.35 -45.68
N PRO A 539 0.12 26.14 -46.39
CA PRO A 539 -1.35 26.04 -46.43
C PRO A 539 -2.07 26.44 -47.76
N ILE A 540 -3.37 26.79 -47.64
CA ILE A 540 -4.29 27.55 -48.55
C ILE A 540 -5.39 26.71 -49.24
N ALA A 541 -6.56 27.34 -49.45
CA ALA A 541 -7.86 26.71 -49.75
C ALA A 541 -8.63 27.44 -50.87
N THR A 542 -9.70 26.80 -51.38
CA THR A 542 -10.73 27.41 -52.24
C THR A 542 -12.10 26.74 -52.05
N ILE A 543 -13.17 27.48 -52.37
CA ILE A 543 -14.60 27.09 -52.31
C ILE A 543 -15.21 27.34 -53.70
N PRO A 544 -16.27 26.63 -54.09
CA PRO A 544 -17.36 27.25 -54.85
C PRO A 544 -18.75 27.05 -54.21
N GLU A 545 -19.68 27.96 -54.50
CA GLU A 545 -20.99 28.09 -53.86
C GLU A 545 -22.12 27.34 -54.57
N ASN A 546 -23.26 27.16 -53.87
CA ASN A 546 -24.59 27.37 -54.45
C ASN A 546 -25.67 27.59 -53.36
N GLY A 547 -26.78 28.24 -53.72
CA GLY A 547 -27.89 28.60 -52.82
C GLY A 547 -28.83 27.42 -52.44
N THR A 548 -29.96 27.63 -51.75
CA THR A 548 -30.70 28.89 -51.49
C THR A 548 -31.60 28.76 -50.24
N SER A 549 -31.94 29.86 -49.56
CA SER A 549 -32.92 29.91 -48.44
C SER A 549 -34.39 29.98 -48.93
N PRO A 550 -35.41 29.75 -48.06
CA PRO A 550 -35.93 30.85 -47.22
C PRO A 550 -36.40 30.45 -45.79
N SER A 551 -36.63 31.45 -44.93
CA SER A 551 -37.35 31.33 -43.64
C SER A 551 -38.81 31.80 -43.77
N PRO A 552 -39.72 31.43 -42.84
CA PRO A 552 -40.04 32.30 -41.68
C PRO A 552 -40.17 31.45 -40.37
N GLU A 553 -40.70 31.88 -39.21
CA GLU A 553 -41.31 33.14 -38.72
C GLU A 553 -41.00 33.33 -37.21
N ARG A 554 -41.59 34.33 -36.52
CA ARG A 554 -41.51 34.51 -35.05
C ARG A 554 -42.57 35.52 -34.51
N PRO A 555 -43.42 35.12 -33.55
CA PRO A 555 -44.07 36.02 -32.58
C PRO A 555 -43.45 35.86 -31.16
N THR A 556 -43.20 36.82 -30.25
CA THR A 556 -43.47 38.27 -30.01
C THR A 556 -44.57 38.63 -28.97
N SER A 557 -44.14 39.04 -27.76
CA SER A 557 -44.79 40.02 -26.85
C SER A 557 -43.81 40.33 -25.69
N LYS A 558 -43.38 41.59 -25.42
CA LYS A 558 -44.02 42.75 -24.73
C LYS A 558 -44.14 42.57 -23.20
N GLY A 559 -43.79 43.53 -22.32
CA GLY A 559 -43.19 44.88 -22.44
C GLY A 559 -42.28 45.20 -21.21
N GLY A 560 -41.48 46.27 -21.16
CA GLY A 560 -41.84 47.68 -20.82
C GLY A 560 -41.76 47.90 -19.28
N PHE A 561 -41.15 48.93 -18.68
CA PHE A 561 -40.76 50.33 -19.00
C PHE A 561 -39.39 50.66 -18.31
N VAL A 562 -38.46 51.52 -18.82
CA VAL A 562 -38.37 53.02 -18.70
C VAL A 562 -38.27 53.50 -17.24
N GLN A 563 -37.38 54.39 -16.76
CA GLN A 563 -36.19 55.19 -17.23
C GLN A 563 -35.41 55.58 -15.93
N ASP A 564 -34.20 56.18 -15.83
CA ASP A 564 -33.12 56.70 -16.72
C ASP A 564 -31.78 56.69 -15.89
N GLY A 565 -30.66 57.39 -16.14
CA GLY A 565 -30.19 58.29 -17.23
C GLY A 565 -28.93 59.08 -16.83
N THR A 566 -28.03 59.39 -17.78
CA THR A 566 -26.78 60.21 -17.68
C THR A 566 -25.70 59.75 -16.66
N GLY A 567 -24.38 59.81 -16.92
CA GLY A 567 -23.62 60.13 -18.14
C GLY A 567 -22.74 61.37 -18.01
N ASP A 568 -21.41 61.19 -17.93
CA ASP A 568 -20.43 61.95 -18.73
C ASP A 568 -18.98 61.41 -18.58
N VAL A 569 -18.06 61.95 -19.38
CA VAL A 569 -16.68 61.46 -19.65
C VAL A 569 -15.63 62.49 -19.23
N VAL A 570 -14.40 62.07 -18.86
CA VAL A 570 -13.10 62.71 -19.25
C VAL A 570 -11.89 61.98 -18.61
N ASP A 571 -10.84 61.86 -19.42
CA ASP A 571 -9.46 61.40 -19.15
C ASP A 571 -8.53 62.43 -19.88
N PRO A 572 -7.18 62.54 -19.69
CA PRO A 572 -6.26 61.69 -18.94
C PRO A 572 -5.20 62.48 -18.12
N LEU A 573 -4.18 61.79 -17.56
CA LEU A 573 -2.74 62.05 -17.78
C LEU A 573 -1.80 61.23 -16.87
N THR A 574 -0.60 60.89 -17.36
CA THR A 574 0.54 60.33 -16.60
C THR A 574 1.68 61.36 -16.50
N PRO A 575 2.61 61.21 -15.54
CA PRO A 575 3.96 60.75 -15.94
C PRO A 575 4.72 59.88 -14.91
N SER A 576 5.66 59.08 -15.41
CA SER A 576 6.78 58.49 -14.65
C SER A 576 8.06 59.33 -14.85
N PRO A 577 9.13 59.12 -14.06
CA PRO A 577 10.33 58.53 -14.68
C PRO A 577 11.26 57.66 -13.78
N SER A 578 12.00 56.76 -14.44
CA SER A 578 13.40 56.26 -14.22
C SER A 578 14.12 56.31 -12.84
N ALA A 579 15.12 55.46 -12.53
CA ALA A 579 15.62 54.17 -13.07
C ALA A 579 16.83 53.66 -12.21
N GLN A 580 17.47 52.57 -12.66
CA GLN A 580 18.73 51.96 -12.20
C GLN A 580 18.67 51.08 -10.93
N GLY A 581 19.48 50.03 -10.92
CA GLY A 581 19.62 49.08 -9.81
C GLY A 581 20.98 48.36 -9.84
N LYS A 582 21.25 47.50 -8.85
CA LYS A 582 22.47 46.66 -8.76
C LYS A 582 22.14 45.28 -8.16
N LYS A 583 22.93 44.26 -8.53
CA LYS A 583 22.72 42.85 -8.17
C LYS A 583 23.44 42.42 -6.87
N PHE A 584 23.01 41.27 -6.34
CA PHE A 584 23.70 40.36 -5.41
C PHE A 584 24.00 40.81 -3.97
N ARG A 585 23.38 40.11 -3.01
CA ARG A 585 24.05 38.98 -2.33
C ARG A 585 23.05 38.03 -1.65
N ARG A 586 23.42 36.74 -1.50
CA ARG A 586 22.75 35.78 -0.62
C ARG A 586 22.95 36.17 0.86
N ARG A 587 22.03 35.73 1.72
CA ARG A 587 22.30 35.50 3.15
C ARG A 587 21.70 34.16 3.54
N ASP A 588 22.58 33.25 3.97
CA ASP A 588 22.21 31.94 4.46
C ASP A 588 21.89 31.98 5.97
N SER A 589 21.13 30.98 6.42
CA SER A 589 21.02 30.42 7.78
C SER A 589 21.35 31.28 9.02
N ALA A 590 20.37 31.39 9.92
CA ALA A 590 20.58 31.70 11.34
C ALA A 590 20.03 30.56 12.21
N ALA A 591 20.89 29.58 12.56
CA ALA A 591 20.56 28.53 13.51
C ALA A 591 20.76 29.04 14.96
N SER A 592 19.77 28.86 15.83
CA SER A 592 19.82 29.28 17.23
C SER A 592 20.35 28.18 18.15
N ASN A 593 21.64 28.25 18.49
CA ASN A 593 22.22 27.41 19.53
C ASN A 593 21.72 27.85 20.93
N LEU A 594 21.08 26.94 21.66
CA LEU A 594 20.72 27.16 23.07
C LEU A 594 21.94 26.93 23.98
N SER A 595 22.36 27.98 24.69
CA SER A 595 23.46 27.91 25.67
C SER A 595 22.97 27.58 27.08
N PHE A 596 23.70 26.71 27.77
CA PHE A 596 23.43 26.25 29.13
C PHE A 596 24.04 27.20 30.18
N ASP A 597 23.42 28.36 30.44
CA ASP A 597 23.84 29.22 31.57
C ASP A 597 22.72 30.04 32.27
N SER A 598 21.47 29.97 31.81
CA SER A 598 20.36 30.77 32.37
C SER A 598 19.82 30.25 33.74
N MET A 599 20.30 29.12 34.24
CA MET A 599 19.78 28.48 35.48
C MET A 599 20.40 29.00 36.79
N LYS A 600 20.72 30.31 36.88
CA LYS A 600 21.24 30.95 38.11
C LYS A 600 20.61 32.32 38.44
N GLN A 601 19.29 32.45 38.31
CA GLN A 601 18.54 33.51 39.01
C GLN A 601 17.06 33.15 39.18
N GLY A 602 16.64 32.89 40.42
CA GLY A 602 15.24 32.56 40.74
C GLY A 602 14.35 33.79 40.77
N ARG A 603 13.65 34.08 39.66
CA ARG A 603 12.52 35.02 39.60
C ARG A 603 11.38 34.42 38.77
N GLY A 604 10.26 34.13 39.42
CA GLY A 604 9.03 33.72 38.74
C GLY A 604 8.21 34.92 38.26
N ILE A 605 7.44 34.74 37.18
CA ILE A 605 6.49 35.73 36.65
C ILE A 605 5.12 35.03 36.45
N ARG A 606 4.02 35.76 36.65
CA ARG A 606 2.66 35.24 36.65
C ARG A 606 1.85 35.71 35.43
N ILE A 607 1.08 34.76 34.88
CA ILE A 607 -0.28 34.90 34.32
C ILE A 607 -0.49 35.88 33.16
N GLY A 608 -1.01 35.34 32.05
CA GLY A 608 -1.95 36.02 31.15
C GLY A 608 -3.08 35.06 30.81
N ALA A 609 -4.29 35.28 31.33
CA ALA A 609 -5.45 34.42 31.11
C ALA A 609 -6.62 35.22 30.55
N ALA A 610 -7.13 34.83 29.38
CA ALA A 610 -8.24 35.50 28.73
C ALA A 610 -9.60 35.07 29.32
N LYS A 611 -10.52 36.03 29.50
CA LYS A 611 -11.94 35.77 29.79
C LYS A 611 -12.77 35.78 28.49
N PRO A 612 -13.86 35.00 28.41
CA PRO A 612 -14.79 35.07 27.30
C PRO A 612 -15.69 36.30 27.39
N THR A 613 -16.11 36.82 26.24
CA THR A 613 -17.14 37.87 26.11
C THR A 613 -18.53 37.25 26.02
N THR A 614 -19.46 37.71 26.86
CA THR A 614 -20.87 37.31 26.82
C THR A 614 -21.74 38.41 26.21
N GLY A 615 -22.66 38.04 25.32
CA GLY A 615 -23.71 38.91 24.78
C GLY A 615 -25.10 38.36 25.11
N SER A 616 -25.94 39.21 25.66
CA SER A 616 -27.38 39.03 25.96
C SER A 616 -28.25 39.00 24.68
N SER A 617 -29.53 38.61 24.69
CA SER A 617 -30.35 37.68 25.52
C SER A 617 -31.80 37.78 25.04
N SER A 618 -32.56 36.68 25.02
CA SER A 618 -34.02 36.74 24.95
C SER A 618 -34.60 35.51 25.66
N ASP A 619 -35.50 35.74 26.62
CA ASP A 619 -36.11 34.71 27.46
C ASP A 619 -37.52 34.37 26.96
N GLU A 620 -37.83 33.07 26.81
CA GLU A 620 -39.22 32.59 26.85
C GLU A 620 -39.28 31.10 27.25
N GLY A 621 -39.63 30.83 28.51
CA GLY A 621 -39.73 29.46 29.04
C GLY A 621 -41.17 28.96 29.21
N ARG A 622 -41.50 27.77 28.68
CA ARG A 622 -42.73 27.02 29.03
C ARG A 622 -42.54 25.51 29.26
N ARG A 623 -42.46 25.20 30.56
CA ARG A 623 -42.96 24.01 31.31
C ARG A 623 -43.72 22.89 30.57
N TYR A 624 -43.37 21.64 30.94
CA TYR A 624 -44.18 20.39 30.99
C TYR A 624 -44.81 19.91 29.67
N SER A 625 -44.75 18.60 29.32
CA SER A 625 -45.26 17.50 30.15
C SER A 625 -44.55 16.14 29.93
N ARG A 626 -44.78 15.20 30.84
CA ARG A 626 -44.66 13.75 30.57
C ARG A 626 -46.00 13.25 30.03
N PHE A 627 -45.98 12.27 29.13
CA PHE A 627 -46.88 11.12 29.14
C PHE A 627 -46.17 9.92 28.50
N GLY A 628 -46.67 8.71 28.77
CA GLY A 628 -46.21 7.46 28.18
C GLY A 628 -47.38 6.61 27.69
N ASP A 629 -47.08 5.35 27.39
CA ASP A 629 -48.01 4.25 27.11
C ASP A 629 -48.89 4.38 25.86
N GLN A 630 -48.37 3.91 24.72
CA GLN A 630 -48.94 2.77 23.98
C GLN A 630 -47.86 2.00 23.23
#